data_AF-A0A9E1UMM8-F1
#
_entry.id   AF-A0A9E1UMM8-F1
#
_cell.length_a   1.000
_cell.length_b   1.000
_cell.length_c   1.000
_cell.angle_alpha   90.00
_cell.angle_beta   90.00
_cell.angle_gamma   90.00
#
_symmetry.space_group_name_H-M   'P 1'
#
loop_
_entity.id
_entity.type
_entity.pdbx_description
1 polymer ?
#
loop_
_entity_poly.entity_id
_entity_poly.type
_entity_poly.pdbx_seq_one_letter_code
_entity_poly.pdbx_strand_id
1 'polypeptide(L)'
;LSERLGLVVPVADEMVASISFHLEAREPDEAVLDVYASDRAENYRFATHLGTFTRPVHARAWTEFALNVAPGPGRKLFLVFRRNPNIHLGMACDQLTGVLGITVPDVLELGYRNSFWSLPHTPSFLLAPAQSVFGPEQAVNGYIRPHGLPNCWASAGLDIGQPEWLELTFPEAARIASAEFVFNSDLNVRRHNLAGAMYPVLVRDYDLVVLTAAGPVVAVRARENSQRFRRHTFEPVLATGSRLVVHRTWGAPRAEVFDLRVYGS
;
A
#
# COMPACT_ATOMS: atom_id res chain seq x y z
N LEU A 1 2.15 -22.10 11.14
CA LEU A 1 3.42 -21.58 10.59
C LEU A 1 4.23 -22.79 10.18
N SER A 2 3.76 -23.52 9.16
CA SER A 2 4.42 -24.74 8.64
C SER A 2 5.73 -24.43 7.91
N GLU A 3 5.90 -23.17 7.51
CA GLU A 3 7.10 -22.54 6.96
C GLU A 3 7.35 -21.20 7.68
N ARG A 4 8.47 -20.52 7.36
CA ARG A 4 8.75 -19.17 7.86
C ARG A 4 7.94 -18.14 7.07
N LEU A 5 6.84 -17.71 7.66
CA LEU A 5 5.93 -16.72 7.10
C LEU A 5 6.24 -15.34 7.70
N GLY A 6 6.08 -14.28 6.92
CA GLY A 6 6.35 -12.93 7.39
C GLY A 6 5.52 -11.86 6.71
N LEU A 7 5.77 -10.63 7.16
CA LEU A 7 5.13 -9.41 6.72
C LEU A 7 6.22 -8.36 6.45
N VAL A 8 6.11 -7.66 5.34
CA VAL A 8 6.82 -6.40 5.08
C VAL A 8 5.82 -5.26 5.26
N VAL A 9 6.18 -4.27 6.08
CA VAL A 9 5.39 -3.05 6.26
C VAL A 9 6.24 -1.80 6.06
N PRO A 10 5.71 -0.79 5.35
CA PRO A 10 6.30 0.53 5.33
C PRO A 10 6.07 1.24 6.66
N VAL A 11 7.03 2.06 7.09
CA VAL A 11 6.98 2.77 8.36
C VAL A 11 7.34 4.24 8.15
N ALA A 12 6.36 5.12 8.31
CA ALA A 12 6.52 6.58 8.24
C ALA A 12 6.92 7.19 9.58
N ASP A 13 6.66 6.54 10.70
CA ASP A 13 7.10 7.00 12.02
C ASP A 13 8.58 6.67 12.28
N GLU A 14 9.19 7.41 13.22
CA GLU A 14 10.57 7.16 13.64
C GLU A 14 10.73 5.86 14.43
N MET A 15 9.65 5.39 15.07
CA MET A 15 9.66 4.19 15.89
C MET A 15 8.32 3.46 15.81
N VAL A 16 8.40 2.13 15.77
CA VAL A 16 7.26 1.23 15.97
C VAL A 16 7.30 0.73 17.41
N ALA A 17 6.29 1.09 18.19
CA ALA A 17 6.16 0.68 19.58
C ALA A 17 5.74 -0.78 19.67
N SER A 18 4.70 -1.19 18.94
CA SER A 18 4.23 -2.56 18.92
C SER A 18 3.61 -2.96 17.58
N ILE A 19 3.51 -4.27 17.38
CA ILE A 19 2.70 -4.86 16.32
C ILE A 19 1.87 -5.99 16.92
N SER A 20 0.60 -6.07 16.55
CA SER A 20 -0.25 -7.20 16.90
C SER A 20 -0.55 -8.03 15.68
N PHE A 21 -0.60 -9.35 15.85
CA PHE A 21 -1.06 -10.29 14.83
C PHE A 21 -2.22 -11.12 15.36
N HIS A 22 -3.11 -11.53 14.48
CA HIS A 22 -4.17 -12.46 14.85
C HIS A 22 -3.62 -13.89 14.83
N LEU A 23 -3.38 -14.48 16.00
CA LEU A 23 -2.76 -15.80 16.16
C LEU A 23 -3.72 -16.79 16.80
N GLU A 24 -3.51 -18.07 16.53
CA GLU A 24 -4.20 -19.19 17.16
C GLU A 24 -3.18 -20.31 17.38
N ALA A 25 -3.30 -21.08 18.45
CA ALA A 25 -2.46 -22.27 18.67
C ALA A 25 -3.38 -23.48 18.90
N ARG A 26 -3.00 -24.66 18.39
CA ARG A 26 -3.78 -25.89 18.64
C ARG A 26 -3.59 -26.36 20.08
N GLU A 27 -2.38 -26.20 20.60
CA GLU A 27 -2.00 -26.37 22.00
C GLU A 27 -1.19 -25.13 22.46
N PRO A 28 -1.21 -24.75 23.75
CA PRO A 28 -0.43 -23.62 24.23
C PRO A 28 1.05 -23.73 23.88
N ASP A 29 1.58 -22.72 23.20
CA ASP A 29 2.96 -22.72 22.69
C ASP A 29 3.42 -21.28 22.43
N GLU A 30 4.61 -21.11 21.86
CA GLU A 30 5.30 -19.85 21.74
C GLU A 30 5.50 -19.42 20.28
N ALA A 31 5.04 -18.20 19.97
CA ALA A 31 5.31 -17.53 18.70
C ALA A 31 6.60 -16.72 18.82
N VAL A 32 7.55 -16.99 17.92
CA VAL A 32 8.82 -16.27 17.82
C VAL A 32 8.84 -15.45 16.54
N LEU A 33 9.07 -14.14 16.69
CA LEU A 33 9.06 -13.14 15.64
C LEU A 33 10.44 -12.47 15.55
N ASP A 34 11.15 -12.71 14.45
CA ASP A 34 12.40 -12.02 14.13
C ASP A 34 12.09 -10.75 13.31
N VAL A 35 12.63 -9.60 13.71
CA VAL A 35 12.37 -8.31 13.05
C VAL A 35 13.64 -7.75 12.42
N TYR A 36 13.54 -7.29 11.18
CA TYR A 36 14.65 -6.75 10.41
C TYR A 36 14.31 -5.41 9.76
N ALA A 37 15.32 -4.57 9.53
CA ALA A 37 15.24 -3.36 8.72
C ALA A 37 15.94 -3.52 7.37
N SER A 38 15.51 -2.71 6.38
CA SER A 38 16.25 -2.46 5.14
C SER A 38 17.16 -1.24 5.30
N ASP A 39 18.24 -1.20 4.50
CA ASP A 39 19.29 -0.18 4.58
C ASP A 39 19.09 1.01 3.66
N ARG A 40 18.24 0.90 2.62
CA ARG A 40 17.96 1.98 1.66
C ARG A 40 16.52 1.97 1.18
N ALA A 41 16.02 3.13 0.75
CA ALA A 41 14.65 3.34 0.32
C ALA A 41 14.26 2.40 -0.84
N GLU A 42 15.14 2.22 -1.82
CA GLU A 42 14.95 1.37 -2.99
C GLU A 42 15.04 -0.13 -2.68
N ASN A 43 15.66 -0.52 -1.56
CA ASN A 43 16.01 -1.91 -1.29
C ASN A 43 14.90 -2.67 -0.56
N TYR A 44 14.50 -3.83 -1.07
CA TYR A 44 13.70 -4.81 -0.33
C TYR A 44 14.60 -5.98 0.07
N ARG A 45 15.30 -5.83 1.20
CA ARG A 45 16.24 -6.83 1.71
C ARG A 45 16.35 -6.76 3.22
N PHE A 46 16.66 -7.90 3.84
CA PHE A 46 17.10 -8.01 5.22
C PHE A 46 18.53 -7.46 5.36
N ALA A 47 18.67 -6.27 5.93
CA ALA A 47 19.98 -5.64 6.13
C ALA A 47 20.44 -5.74 7.58
N THR A 48 19.55 -5.45 8.53
CA THR A 48 19.88 -5.40 9.97
C THR A 48 18.83 -6.16 10.76
N HIS A 49 19.27 -7.09 11.60
CA HIS A 49 18.39 -7.73 12.59
C HIS A 49 18.21 -6.79 13.78
N LEU A 50 16.96 -6.39 14.05
CA LEU A 50 16.62 -5.45 15.11
C LEU A 50 16.28 -6.16 16.43
N GLY A 51 15.82 -7.41 16.36
CA GLY A 51 15.54 -8.21 17.55
C GLY A 51 14.65 -9.40 17.28
N THR A 52 14.66 -10.33 18.24
CA THR A 52 13.76 -11.47 18.31
C THR A 52 12.77 -11.23 19.44
N PHE A 53 11.48 -11.34 19.15
CA PHE A 53 10.38 -11.09 20.06
C PHE A 53 9.55 -12.34 20.20
N THR A 54 9.06 -12.59 21.41
CA THR A 54 8.49 -13.86 21.77
C THR A 54 7.20 -13.66 22.55
N ARG A 55 6.14 -14.41 22.20
CA ARG A 55 4.85 -14.37 22.91
C ARG A 55 4.20 -15.74 23.04
N PRO A 56 3.62 -16.06 24.22
CA PRO A 56 2.80 -17.25 24.36
C PRO A 56 1.47 -17.07 23.63
N VAL A 57 1.03 -18.13 22.94
CA VAL A 57 -0.25 -18.21 22.23
C VAL A 57 -1.01 -19.41 22.80
N HIS A 58 -2.16 -19.16 23.41
CA HIS A 58 -2.97 -20.17 24.10
C HIS A 58 -4.39 -20.28 23.54
N ALA A 59 -4.83 -19.30 22.75
CA ALA A 59 -6.14 -19.25 22.14
C ALA A 59 -6.09 -18.35 20.90
N ARG A 60 -7.18 -18.36 20.13
CA ARG A 60 -7.36 -17.47 18.97
C ARG A 60 -7.59 -16.03 19.43
N ALA A 61 -6.61 -15.15 19.23
CA ALA A 61 -6.67 -13.77 19.68
C ALA A 61 -5.68 -12.85 18.93
N TRP A 62 -5.89 -11.54 19.07
CA TRP A 62 -4.85 -10.55 18.76
C TRP A 62 -3.73 -10.66 19.80
N THR A 63 -2.53 -11.00 19.34
CA THR A 63 -1.32 -11.13 20.17
C THR A 63 -0.36 -10.00 19.84
N GLU A 64 -0.10 -9.13 20.82
CA GLU A 64 0.78 -7.97 20.66
C GLU A 64 2.25 -8.32 20.96
N PHE A 65 3.16 -7.91 20.09
CA PHE A 65 4.60 -7.91 20.27
C PHE A 65 5.08 -6.47 20.50
N ALA A 66 5.62 -6.17 21.68
CA ALA A 66 6.22 -4.87 21.97
C ALA A 66 7.61 -4.82 21.30
N LEU A 67 7.74 -4.01 20.25
CA LEU A 67 8.92 -3.96 19.41
C LEU A 67 9.92 -2.89 19.87
N ASN A 68 9.45 -1.64 20.00
CA ASN A 68 10.28 -0.46 20.26
C ASN A 68 11.49 -0.36 19.31
N VAL A 69 11.24 -0.50 18.00
CA VAL A 69 12.29 -0.52 16.97
C VAL A 69 12.12 0.64 15.99
N ALA A 70 13.24 1.18 15.51
CA ALA A 70 13.26 2.13 14.40
C ALA A 70 13.40 1.39 13.07
N PRO A 71 12.70 1.82 11.98
CA PRO A 71 12.70 1.10 10.70
C PRO A 71 13.98 1.27 9.88
N GLY A 72 14.96 2.03 10.39
CA GLY A 72 16.20 2.36 9.69
C GLY A 72 15.97 3.22 8.43
N PRO A 73 17.03 3.45 7.64
CA PRO A 73 16.97 4.34 6.46
C PRO A 73 16.07 3.81 5.33
N GLY A 74 15.81 2.49 5.30
CA GLY A 74 14.91 1.90 4.31
C GLY A 74 13.43 2.19 4.54
N ARG A 75 13.03 2.62 5.75
CA ARG A 75 11.64 2.90 6.15
C ARG A 75 10.68 1.71 5.97
N LYS A 76 11.18 0.49 6.17
CA LYS A 76 10.40 -0.75 6.09
C LYS A 76 10.92 -1.76 7.09
N LEU A 77 9.98 -2.44 7.75
CA LEU A 77 10.27 -3.56 8.63
C LEU A 77 9.88 -4.86 7.95
N PHE A 78 10.72 -5.88 8.13
CA PHE A 78 10.44 -7.26 7.80
C PHE A 78 10.21 -8.00 9.11
N LEU A 79 9.02 -8.55 9.30
CA LEU A 79 8.64 -9.29 10.49
C LEU A 79 8.41 -10.74 10.11
N VAL A 80 9.28 -11.62 10.59
CA VAL A 80 9.35 -13.02 10.16
C VAL A 80 9.06 -13.93 11.33
N PHE A 81 7.97 -14.68 11.26
CA PHE A 81 7.72 -15.74 12.21
C PHE A 81 8.65 -16.92 11.95
N ARG A 82 9.19 -17.50 13.02
CA ARG A 82 9.84 -18.81 12.95
C ARG A 82 8.80 -19.90 12.71
N ARG A 83 9.26 -21.00 12.12
CA ARG A 83 8.42 -22.17 11.87
C ARG A 83 7.91 -22.71 13.20
N ASN A 84 6.59 -22.73 13.35
CA ASN A 84 5.88 -23.42 14.41
C ASN A 84 4.56 -23.99 13.83
N PRO A 85 4.50 -25.30 13.52
CA PRO A 85 3.31 -25.92 12.95
C PRO A 85 2.09 -25.86 13.88
N ASN A 86 2.28 -25.68 15.19
CA ASN A 86 1.21 -25.60 16.17
C ASN A 86 0.50 -24.22 16.17
N ILE A 87 1.18 -23.18 15.70
CA ILE A 87 0.65 -21.81 15.66
C ILE A 87 0.11 -21.49 14.27
N HIS A 88 -1.11 -21.02 14.17
CA HIS A 88 -1.74 -20.54 12.96
C HIS A 88 -1.82 -19.01 12.95
N LEU A 89 -1.64 -18.42 11.77
CA LEU A 89 -1.67 -16.97 11.55
C LEU A 89 -2.93 -16.61 10.77
N GLY A 90 -3.68 -15.62 11.26
CA GLY A 90 -4.77 -15.01 10.52
C GLY A 90 -4.24 -14.31 9.27
N MET A 91 -4.88 -14.52 8.14
CA MET A 91 -4.48 -13.96 6.85
C MET A 91 -5.56 -13.01 6.33
N ALA A 92 -5.12 -11.88 5.81
CA ALA A 92 -5.92 -10.96 5.02
C ALA A 92 -5.68 -11.19 3.52
N CYS A 93 -6.74 -11.01 2.73
CA CYS A 93 -6.69 -11.11 1.27
C CYS A 93 -6.57 -9.72 0.60
N ASP A 94 -6.71 -8.65 1.38
CA ASP A 94 -6.51 -7.29 0.91
C ASP A 94 -5.01 -7.00 0.79
N GLN A 95 -4.60 -6.48 -0.36
CA GLN A 95 -3.22 -6.05 -0.59
C GLN A 95 -3.20 -4.53 -0.80
N LEU A 96 -2.25 -3.89 -0.13
CA LEU A 96 -1.93 -2.47 -0.33
C LEU A 96 -0.50 -2.36 -0.83
N THR A 97 -0.23 -1.38 -1.68
CA THR A 97 1.13 -1.14 -2.18
C THR A 97 2.14 -1.01 -1.04
N GLY A 98 3.19 -1.84 -1.06
CA GLY A 98 4.26 -1.82 -0.05
C GLY A 98 3.99 -2.69 1.19
N VAL A 99 2.78 -3.20 1.38
CA VAL A 99 2.45 -4.17 2.44
C VAL A 99 2.45 -5.57 1.82
N LEU A 100 3.42 -6.41 2.19
CA LEU A 100 3.62 -7.70 1.53
C LEU A 100 3.61 -8.84 2.55
N GLY A 101 2.82 -9.89 2.30
CA GLY A 101 3.07 -11.17 2.91
C GLY A 101 4.26 -11.81 2.22
N ILE A 102 5.13 -12.45 2.98
CA ILE A 102 6.35 -13.07 2.46
C ILE A 102 6.57 -14.45 3.05
N THR A 103 7.19 -15.34 2.28
CA THR A 103 7.87 -16.52 2.81
C THR A 103 9.37 -16.36 2.63
N VAL A 104 10.15 -16.90 3.57
CA VAL A 104 11.61 -16.80 3.59
C VAL A 104 12.24 -18.19 3.74
N PRO A 105 13.45 -18.39 3.17
CA PRO A 105 14.19 -19.64 3.33
C PRO A 105 14.52 -19.90 4.81
N ASP A 106 14.73 -21.16 5.16
CA ASP A 106 15.09 -21.56 6.52
C ASP A 106 16.36 -20.86 7.01
N VAL A 107 17.38 -20.81 6.15
CA VAL A 107 18.61 -20.04 6.37
C VAL A 107 18.45 -18.66 5.75
N LEU A 108 18.31 -17.65 6.61
CA LEU A 108 18.23 -16.27 6.20
C LEU A 108 19.63 -15.67 6.05
N GLU A 109 19.98 -15.25 4.84
CA GLU A 109 21.17 -14.43 4.62
C GLU A 109 20.85 -12.94 4.88
N LEU A 110 21.85 -12.18 5.33
CA LEU A 110 21.76 -10.72 5.42
C LEU A 110 22.60 -10.09 4.30
N GLY A 111 22.10 -9.03 3.68
CA GLY A 111 22.80 -8.33 2.59
C GLY A 111 22.22 -8.60 1.20
N TYR A 112 23.07 -8.66 0.17
CA TYR A 112 22.65 -8.68 -1.24
C TYR A 112 22.14 -10.02 -1.77
N ARG A 113 22.45 -11.12 -1.08
CA ARG A 113 22.10 -12.47 -1.50
C ARG A 113 20.82 -13.01 -0.87
N ASN A 114 20.19 -12.23 0.00
CA ASN A 114 18.97 -12.68 0.64
C ASN A 114 17.82 -12.76 -0.35
N SER A 115 16.90 -13.66 -0.04
CA SER A 115 15.74 -13.93 -0.86
C SER A 115 14.52 -14.11 0.03
N PHE A 116 13.39 -13.67 -0.49
CA PHE A 116 12.06 -13.97 0.00
C PHE A 116 11.13 -14.03 -1.21
N TRP A 117 9.98 -14.65 -1.04
CA TRP A 117 8.94 -14.68 -2.07
C TRP A 117 7.72 -13.95 -1.55
N SER A 118 7.17 -13.06 -2.38
CA SER A 118 5.90 -12.41 -2.06
C SER A 118 4.76 -13.42 -2.17
N LEU A 119 3.81 -13.28 -1.26
CA LEU A 119 2.60 -14.09 -1.20
C LEU A 119 1.39 -13.27 -1.66
N PRO A 120 0.34 -13.92 -2.17
CA PRO A 120 -0.90 -13.25 -2.57
C PRO A 120 -1.76 -12.78 -1.38
N HIS A 121 -1.35 -13.10 -0.15
CA HIS A 121 -2.05 -12.75 1.08
C HIS A 121 -1.06 -12.14 2.08
N THR A 122 -1.54 -11.31 2.98
CA THR A 122 -0.73 -10.73 4.07
C THR A 122 -1.18 -11.29 5.42
N PRO A 123 -0.30 -11.44 6.41
CA PRO A 123 -0.74 -11.61 7.79
C PRO A 123 -1.72 -10.50 8.21
N SER A 124 -2.76 -10.82 8.98
CA SER A 124 -3.61 -9.81 9.63
C SER A 124 -2.82 -9.14 10.76
N PHE A 125 -2.68 -7.82 10.73
CA PHE A 125 -1.85 -7.08 11.67
C PHE A 125 -2.49 -5.76 12.12
N LEU A 126 -2.03 -5.26 13.27
CA LEU A 126 -2.26 -3.89 13.76
C LEU A 126 -0.90 -3.31 14.14
N LEU A 127 -0.54 -2.13 13.62
CA LEU A 127 0.71 -1.45 13.96
C LEU A 127 0.45 -0.28 14.90
N ALA A 128 1.31 -0.10 15.90
CA ALA A 128 1.29 1.04 16.80
C ALA A 128 2.64 1.79 16.76
N PRO A 129 2.65 3.11 16.44
CA PRO A 129 1.50 3.92 16.06
C PRO A 129 0.91 3.52 14.69
N ALA A 130 -0.33 3.94 14.44
CA ALA A 130 -0.96 3.73 13.14
C ALA A 130 -0.22 4.55 12.07
N GLN A 131 0.12 3.90 10.96
CA GLN A 131 0.95 4.50 9.92
C GLN A 131 0.10 5.31 8.94
N SER A 132 0.46 6.58 8.72
CA SER A 132 -0.18 7.46 7.73
C SER A 132 0.63 7.49 6.43
N VAL A 133 0.72 6.34 5.74
CA VAL A 133 1.54 6.17 4.51
C VAL A 133 0.74 6.20 3.21
N PHE A 134 -0.59 6.33 3.30
CA PHE A 134 -1.52 6.29 2.16
C PHE A 134 -2.44 7.52 2.07
N GLY A 135 -2.08 8.62 2.75
CA GLY A 135 -2.87 9.85 2.77
C GLY A 135 -2.92 10.55 1.40
N PRO A 136 -3.82 11.53 1.23
CA PRO A 136 -3.98 12.26 -0.03
C PRO A 136 -2.72 13.02 -0.45
N GLU A 137 -1.89 13.44 0.50
CA GLU A 137 -0.62 14.13 0.25
C GLU A 137 0.38 13.27 -0.53
N GLN A 138 0.22 11.94 -0.49
CA GLN A 138 1.08 11.02 -1.24
C GLN A 138 0.89 11.15 -2.75
N ALA A 139 -0.29 11.58 -3.21
CA ALA A 139 -0.57 11.74 -4.64
C ALA A 139 -0.02 13.07 -5.23
N VAL A 140 0.62 13.91 -4.42
CA VAL A 140 1.21 15.19 -4.85
C VAL A 140 2.66 15.35 -4.41
N ASN A 141 3.30 14.27 -3.92
CA ASN A 141 4.66 14.31 -3.40
C ASN A 141 5.75 14.14 -4.48
N GLY A 142 5.36 14.03 -5.76
CA GLY A 142 6.25 13.94 -6.91
C GLY A 142 6.75 12.52 -7.24
N TYR A 143 6.44 11.51 -6.42
CA TYR A 143 6.80 10.13 -6.70
C TYR A 143 5.73 9.44 -7.54
N ILE A 144 6.14 8.93 -8.70
CA ILE A 144 5.24 8.17 -9.57
C ILE A 144 5.31 6.66 -9.30
N ARG A 145 5.97 6.19 -8.24
CA ARG A 145 6.13 4.76 -7.87
C ARG A 145 6.64 4.64 -6.43
N PRO A 146 6.56 3.44 -5.81
CA PRO A 146 7.12 3.22 -4.48
C PRO A 146 8.61 3.53 -4.41
N HIS A 147 9.01 4.19 -3.33
CA HIS A 147 10.40 4.55 -3.05
C HIS A 147 10.56 4.83 -1.54
N GLY A 148 11.13 3.88 -0.80
CA GLY A 148 11.13 3.89 0.68
C GLY A 148 9.75 3.57 1.24
N LEU A 149 8.81 4.48 1.02
CA LEU A 149 7.39 4.36 1.34
C LEU A 149 6.58 4.01 0.07
N PRO A 150 5.28 3.68 0.21
CA PRO A 150 4.39 3.41 -0.93
C PRO A 150 4.29 4.60 -1.88
N ASN A 151 4.30 5.83 -1.34
CA ASN A 151 4.08 7.08 -2.09
C ASN A 151 2.84 7.01 -2.99
N CYS A 152 1.74 6.49 -2.47
CA CYS A 152 0.46 6.44 -3.16
C CYS A 152 -0.66 6.78 -2.19
N TRP A 153 -1.66 7.51 -2.65
CA TRP A 153 -2.94 7.56 -1.96
C TRP A 153 -3.66 6.21 -2.15
N ALA A 154 -4.30 5.71 -1.09
CA ALA A 154 -5.21 4.58 -1.17
C ALA A 154 -6.57 4.97 -0.57
N SER A 155 -7.65 4.63 -1.27
CA SER A 155 -9.00 4.96 -0.83
C SER A 155 -9.49 4.09 0.33
N ALA A 156 -10.62 4.48 0.92
CA ALA A 156 -11.45 3.52 1.64
C ALA A 156 -11.95 2.40 0.69
N GLY A 157 -12.68 1.43 1.23
CA GLY A 157 -13.28 0.39 0.38
C GLY A 157 -14.24 1.01 -0.63
N LEU A 158 -14.08 0.66 -1.90
CA LEU A 158 -15.01 1.05 -2.97
C LEU A 158 -16.26 0.17 -2.87
N ASP A 159 -17.36 0.77 -2.43
CA ASP A 159 -18.68 0.14 -2.41
C ASP A 159 -19.51 0.50 -3.64
N ILE A 160 -20.46 -0.37 -3.99
CA ILE A 160 -21.35 -0.14 -5.13
C ILE A 160 -22.15 1.15 -4.90
N GLY A 161 -21.99 2.12 -5.80
CA GLY A 161 -22.70 3.40 -5.73
C GLY A 161 -22.09 4.43 -4.77
N GLN A 162 -20.99 4.09 -4.09
CA GLN A 162 -20.24 4.99 -3.21
C GLN A 162 -18.82 5.15 -3.76
N PRO A 163 -18.62 6.09 -4.71
CA PRO A 163 -17.30 6.33 -5.26
C PRO A 163 -16.41 7.04 -4.23
N GLU A 164 -15.14 6.70 -4.26
CA GLU A 164 -14.10 7.39 -3.50
C GLU A 164 -13.47 8.49 -4.35
N TRP A 165 -12.92 9.51 -3.71
CA TRP A 165 -12.39 10.65 -4.44
C TRP A 165 -11.14 11.23 -3.80
N LEU A 166 -10.32 11.83 -4.66
CA LEU A 166 -9.11 12.57 -4.30
C LEU A 166 -9.24 13.99 -4.87
N GLU A 167 -9.08 15.00 -4.01
CA GLU A 167 -9.31 16.39 -4.37
C GLU A 167 -8.05 17.24 -4.19
N LEU A 168 -7.79 18.08 -5.18
CA LEU A 168 -6.86 19.19 -5.10
C LEU A 168 -7.66 20.47 -4.88
N THR A 169 -7.30 21.20 -3.83
CA THR A 169 -7.75 22.59 -3.63
C THR A 169 -6.63 23.53 -4.06
N PHE A 170 -6.97 24.54 -4.86
CA PHE A 170 -5.98 25.53 -5.30
C PHE A 170 -5.92 26.69 -4.30
N PRO A 171 -4.72 27.21 -4.00
CA PRO A 171 -4.59 28.39 -3.14
C PRO A 171 -5.34 29.61 -3.70
N GLU A 172 -5.36 29.75 -5.02
CA GLU A 172 -6.08 30.78 -5.76
C GLU A 172 -6.79 30.15 -6.97
N ALA A 173 -7.87 30.77 -7.43
CA ALA A 173 -8.56 30.30 -8.61
C ALA A 173 -7.63 30.38 -9.84
N ALA A 174 -7.51 29.28 -10.57
CA ALA A 174 -6.61 29.16 -11.71
C ALA A 174 -7.37 28.66 -12.94
N ARG A 175 -6.97 29.14 -14.13
CA ARG A 175 -7.48 28.60 -15.39
C ARG A 175 -6.71 27.34 -15.74
N ILE A 176 -7.37 26.19 -15.71
CA ILE A 176 -6.77 24.88 -16.00
C ILE A 176 -7.36 24.28 -17.28
N ALA A 177 -6.56 23.51 -18.02
CA ALA A 177 -6.98 22.91 -19.29
C ALA A 177 -6.51 21.45 -19.47
N SER A 178 -5.71 20.93 -18.53
CA SER A 178 -5.31 19.53 -18.58
C SER A 178 -5.01 18.94 -17.21
N ALA A 179 -5.09 17.62 -17.12
CA ALA A 179 -4.76 16.85 -15.93
C ALA A 179 -4.02 15.56 -16.29
N GLU A 180 -3.15 15.13 -15.38
CA GLU A 180 -2.40 13.89 -15.46
C GLU A 180 -2.62 13.04 -14.21
N PHE A 181 -2.75 11.74 -14.41
CA PHE A 181 -2.93 10.74 -13.36
C PHE A 181 -1.92 9.61 -13.54
N VAL A 182 -1.36 9.12 -12.43
CA VAL A 182 -0.59 7.88 -12.38
C VAL A 182 -1.31 6.90 -11.45
N PHE A 183 -2.00 5.93 -12.02
CA PHE A 183 -2.71 4.88 -11.28
C PHE A 183 -1.79 3.72 -10.90
N ASN A 184 -2.19 2.94 -9.90
CA ASN A 184 -1.52 1.67 -9.62
C ASN A 184 -1.79 0.63 -10.71
N SER A 185 -0.73 0.03 -11.24
CA SER A 185 -0.81 -1.05 -12.22
C SER A 185 0.01 -2.27 -11.76
N ASP A 186 0.12 -2.46 -10.44
CA ASP A 186 0.94 -3.44 -9.76
C ASP A 186 2.33 -3.64 -10.40
N LEU A 187 3.29 -2.83 -9.96
CA LEU A 187 4.65 -2.86 -10.50
C LEU A 187 5.42 -4.16 -10.17
N ASN A 188 4.88 -5.04 -9.32
CA ASN A 188 5.48 -6.35 -9.05
C ASN A 188 5.08 -7.39 -10.10
N VAL A 189 3.95 -7.21 -10.77
CA VAL A 189 3.40 -8.18 -11.72
C VAL A 189 3.90 -7.89 -13.13
N ARG A 190 4.65 -8.84 -13.69
CA ARG A 190 5.01 -8.82 -15.10
C ARG A 190 3.75 -8.98 -15.95
N ARG A 191 3.54 -8.08 -16.91
CA ARG A 191 2.33 -8.05 -17.75
C ARG A 191 1.97 -9.39 -18.40
N HIS A 192 2.94 -10.20 -18.81
CA HIS A 192 2.68 -11.51 -19.42
C HIS A 192 2.05 -12.53 -18.44
N ASN A 193 2.18 -12.31 -17.13
CA ASN A 193 1.56 -13.17 -16.11
C ASN A 193 0.04 -12.96 -16.00
N LEU A 194 -0.50 -11.89 -16.59
CA LEU A 194 -1.94 -11.61 -16.53
C LEU A 194 -2.77 -12.43 -17.52
N ALA A 195 -2.14 -13.21 -18.41
CA ALA A 195 -2.84 -14.05 -19.40
C ALA A 195 -3.96 -13.31 -20.19
N GLY A 196 -3.76 -12.02 -20.48
CA GLY A 196 -4.74 -11.17 -21.18
C GLY A 196 -5.73 -10.42 -20.27
N ALA A 197 -5.75 -10.69 -18.97
CA ALA A 197 -6.51 -9.94 -17.98
C ALA A 197 -5.88 -8.55 -17.68
N MET A 198 -6.66 -7.70 -17.03
CA MET A 198 -6.20 -6.40 -16.53
C MET A 198 -5.67 -6.53 -15.10
N TYR A 199 -4.77 -5.62 -14.71
CA TYR A 199 -4.30 -5.50 -13.32
C TYR A 199 -5.48 -5.18 -12.40
N PRO A 200 -5.83 -6.03 -11.42
CA PRO A 200 -7.01 -5.82 -10.57
C PRO A 200 -7.02 -4.46 -9.85
N VAL A 201 -5.85 -3.99 -9.42
CA VAL A 201 -5.65 -2.70 -8.74
C VAL A 201 -5.78 -1.46 -9.64
N LEU A 202 -5.79 -1.64 -10.96
CA LEU A 202 -5.86 -0.51 -11.87
C LEU A 202 -7.24 0.13 -11.86
N VAL A 203 -7.27 1.45 -11.67
CA VAL A 203 -8.48 2.26 -11.76
C VAL A 203 -9.06 2.14 -13.17
N ARG A 204 -10.30 1.66 -13.24
CA ARG A 204 -11.04 1.36 -14.49
C ARG A 204 -11.96 2.51 -14.87
N ASP A 205 -12.82 2.93 -13.96
CA ASP A 205 -13.85 3.94 -14.22
C ASP A 205 -13.68 5.12 -13.27
N TYR A 206 -13.53 6.31 -13.83
CA TYR A 206 -13.35 7.53 -13.06
C TYR A 206 -13.84 8.76 -13.81
N ASP A 207 -14.13 9.82 -13.06
CA ASP A 207 -14.43 11.15 -13.59
C ASP A 207 -13.40 12.15 -13.08
N LEU A 208 -13.05 13.12 -13.93
CA LEU A 208 -12.39 14.34 -13.50
C LEU A 208 -13.45 15.42 -13.37
N VAL A 209 -13.64 15.91 -12.16
CA VAL A 209 -14.54 17.01 -11.83
C VAL A 209 -13.69 18.25 -11.55
N VAL A 210 -14.00 19.35 -12.21
CA VAL A 210 -13.40 20.65 -11.96
C VAL A 210 -14.31 21.42 -11.02
N LEU A 211 -13.75 21.97 -9.94
CA LEU A 211 -14.49 22.74 -8.95
C LEU A 211 -14.47 24.21 -9.37
N THR A 212 -15.64 24.80 -9.59
CA THR A 212 -15.79 26.21 -9.98
C THR A 212 -16.62 26.97 -8.97
N ALA A 213 -16.60 28.30 -9.03
CA ALA A 213 -17.46 29.14 -8.20
C ALA A 213 -18.97 28.90 -8.44
N ALA A 214 -19.36 28.44 -9.63
CA ALA A 214 -20.74 28.11 -9.98
C ALA A 214 -21.14 26.66 -9.59
N GLY A 215 -20.18 25.85 -9.14
CA GLY A 215 -20.37 24.45 -8.79
C GLY A 215 -19.42 23.50 -9.53
N PRO A 216 -19.44 22.20 -9.19
CA PRO A 216 -18.62 21.18 -9.82
C PRO A 216 -19.06 20.90 -11.27
N VAL A 217 -18.10 20.81 -12.19
CA VAL A 217 -18.32 20.48 -13.61
C VAL A 217 -17.52 19.23 -13.96
N VAL A 218 -18.17 18.22 -14.53
CA VAL A 218 -17.46 17.03 -15.01
C VAL A 218 -16.73 17.37 -16.31
N ALA A 219 -15.40 17.47 -16.25
CA ALA A 219 -14.56 17.77 -17.40
C ALA A 219 -14.24 16.52 -18.23
N VAL A 220 -14.12 15.36 -17.57
CA VAL A 220 -13.80 14.08 -18.22
C VAL A 220 -14.59 12.96 -17.60
N ARG A 221 -15.11 12.06 -18.43
CA ARG A 221 -15.58 10.72 -18.03
C ARG A 221 -14.73 9.67 -18.71
N ALA A 222 -13.94 8.93 -17.93
CA ALA A 222 -13.14 7.83 -18.43
C ALA A 222 -13.74 6.50 -17.95
N ARG A 223 -13.99 5.59 -18.88
CA ARG A 223 -14.49 4.25 -18.60
C ARG A 223 -13.56 3.22 -19.21
N GLU A 224 -13.48 2.06 -18.57
CA GLU A 224 -12.67 0.91 -19.03
C GLU A 224 -11.19 1.26 -19.25
N ASN A 225 -10.64 2.12 -18.39
CA ASN A 225 -9.26 2.52 -18.46
C ASN A 225 -8.32 1.32 -18.32
N SER A 226 -7.46 1.14 -19.32
CA SER A 226 -6.42 0.10 -19.33
C SER A 226 -4.99 0.66 -19.20
N GLN A 227 -4.85 1.96 -18.97
CA GLN A 227 -3.54 2.63 -18.91
C GLN A 227 -3.23 3.12 -17.50
N ARG A 228 -1.97 2.91 -17.11
CA ARG A 228 -1.40 3.38 -15.84
C ARG A 228 -1.31 4.91 -15.79
N PHE A 229 -0.73 5.50 -16.84
CA PHE A 229 -0.61 6.94 -16.99
C PHE A 229 -1.75 7.44 -17.87
N ARG A 230 -2.46 8.48 -17.42
CA ARG A 230 -3.54 9.09 -18.18
C ARG A 230 -3.36 10.59 -18.19
N ARG A 231 -3.32 11.15 -19.39
CA ARG A 231 -3.41 12.59 -19.63
C ARG A 231 -4.73 12.90 -20.30
N HIS A 232 -5.39 13.94 -19.84
CA HIS A 232 -6.58 14.48 -20.47
C HIS A 232 -6.44 15.98 -20.67
N THR A 233 -6.97 16.46 -21.78
CA THR A 233 -7.13 17.88 -22.09
C THR A 233 -8.61 18.18 -22.20
N PHE A 234 -9.02 19.37 -21.80
CA PHE A 234 -10.40 19.82 -21.82
C PHE A 234 -10.45 21.34 -22.02
N GLU A 235 -11.62 21.87 -22.36
CA GLU A 235 -11.81 23.32 -22.53
C GLU A 235 -11.35 24.08 -21.28
N PRO A 236 -10.56 25.16 -21.40
CA PRO A 236 -10.04 25.87 -20.24
C PRO A 236 -11.14 26.35 -19.29
N VAL A 237 -11.06 25.97 -18.01
CA VAL A 237 -12.03 26.33 -16.97
C VAL A 237 -11.34 27.10 -15.86
N LEU A 238 -11.95 28.20 -15.41
CA LEU A 238 -11.54 28.89 -14.17
C LEU A 238 -12.01 28.06 -12.97
N ALA A 239 -11.07 27.52 -12.22
CA ALA A 239 -11.29 26.52 -11.20
C ALA A 239 -10.68 26.91 -9.86
N THR A 240 -11.33 26.52 -8.77
CA THR A 240 -10.79 26.60 -7.39
C THR A 240 -10.17 25.27 -6.94
N GLY A 241 -10.30 24.23 -7.76
CA GLY A 241 -9.77 22.90 -7.48
C GLY A 241 -10.19 21.86 -8.51
N SER A 242 -9.79 20.62 -8.28
CA SER A 242 -10.17 19.48 -9.11
C SER A 242 -10.34 18.23 -8.25
N ARG A 243 -11.26 17.36 -8.62
CA ARG A 243 -11.54 16.10 -7.94
C ARG A 243 -11.49 14.95 -8.94
N LEU A 244 -10.63 13.97 -8.65
CA LEU A 244 -10.68 12.65 -9.26
C LEU A 244 -11.71 11.82 -8.49
N VAL A 245 -12.79 11.42 -9.15
CA VAL A 245 -13.82 10.56 -8.58
C VAL A 245 -13.64 9.16 -9.17
N VAL A 246 -13.27 8.18 -8.35
CA VAL A 246 -13.04 6.80 -8.77
C VAL A 246 -14.28 5.96 -8.47
N HIS A 247 -14.84 5.37 -9.51
CA HIS A 247 -16.04 4.53 -9.43
C HIS A 247 -15.69 3.07 -9.31
N ARG A 248 -14.67 2.60 -10.05
CA ARG A 248 -14.30 1.17 -10.12
C ARG A 248 -12.83 0.96 -10.43
N THR A 249 -12.29 -0.14 -9.94
CA THR A 249 -11.06 -0.77 -10.45
C THR A 249 -11.41 -1.98 -11.32
N TRP A 250 -10.41 -2.71 -11.81
CA TRP A 250 -10.61 -3.99 -12.50
C TRP A 250 -10.87 -5.17 -11.56
N GLY A 251 -10.77 -5.00 -10.25
CA GLY A 251 -11.09 -6.06 -9.28
C GLY A 251 -10.61 -5.83 -7.85
N ALA A 252 -9.76 -4.83 -7.61
CA ALA A 252 -9.34 -4.48 -6.25
C ALA A 252 -10.42 -3.69 -5.50
N PRO A 253 -10.55 -3.88 -4.19
CA PRO A 253 -11.57 -3.21 -3.38
C PRO A 253 -11.27 -1.74 -3.12
N ARG A 254 -10.15 -1.18 -3.60
CA ARG A 254 -9.70 0.19 -3.32
C ARG A 254 -9.05 0.80 -4.54
N ALA A 255 -9.13 2.12 -4.67
CA ALA A 255 -8.36 2.88 -5.64
C ALA A 255 -6.99 3.23 -5.07
N GLU A 256 -5.94 3.11 -5.89
CA GLU A 256 -4.61 3.59 -5.55
C GLU A 256 -4.07 4.52 -6.65
N VAL A 257 -3.62 5.72 -6.24
CA VAL A 257 -3.14 6.78 -7.12
C VAL A 257 -1.77 7.24 -6.63
N PHE A 258 -0.76 7.09 -7.47
CA PHE A 258 0.60 7.54 -7.19
C PHE A 258 0.76 9.05 -7.37
N ASP A 259 0.09 9.63 -8.37
CA ASP A 259 0.33 11.02 -8.73
C ASP A 259 -0.89 11.64 -9.40
N LEU A 260 -1.18 12.89 -9.06
CA LEU A 260 -2.28 13.70 -9.56
C LEU A 260 -1.76 15.11 -9.83
N ARG A 261 -1.83 15.53 -11.10
CA ARG A 261 -1.38 16.86 -11.54
C ARG A 261 -2.42 17.53 -12.40
N VAL A 262 -2.48 18.85 -12.29
CA VAL A 262 -3.30 19.73 -13.13
C VAL A 262 -2.43 20.83 -13.66
N TYR A 263 -2.69 21.25 -14.90
CA TYR A 263 -1.89 22.26 -15.58
C TYR A 263 -2.77 23.38 -16.09
N GLY A 264 -2.22 24.59 -16.00
CA GLY A 264 -2.78 25.77 -16.61
C GLY A 264 -2.86 25.69 -18.14
N SER A 265 -3.64 26.59 -18.72
CA SER A 265 -3.61 26.89 -20.16
C SER A 265 -2.48 27.84 -20.52
#